data_AF-A0AAD0Z062-F1
#
_entry.id   AF-A0AAD0Z062-F1
#
_cell.length_a   1.000
_cell.length_b   1.000
_cell.length_c   1.000
_cell.angle_alpha   90.00
_cell.angle_beta   90.00
_cell.angle_gamma   90.00
#
_symmetry.space_group_name_H-M   'P 1'
#
loop_
_entity.id
_entity.type
_entity.pdbx_description
1 polymer ?
#
loop_
_entity_poly.entity_id
_entity_poly.type
_entity_poly.pdbx_seq_one_letter_code
_entity_poly.pdbx_strand_id
1 'polypeptide(L)'
;MAYFLYDLIFRIPVTYIFDKSEKCIYRKLYISKKIMNFDEMTYFIKDDNGGGYYAIGKRRNQFVKNYKISNYFSGSKASRKREEEYIVHIFHPILRAVGIPVPQSEQ
;
A
#
# COMPACT_ATOMS: atom_id res chain seq x y z
N MET A 1 25.57 20.92 1.75
CA MET A 1 24.58 21.12 0.67
C MET A 1 24.12 19.85 -0.04
N ALA A 2 24.99 18.87 -0.35
CA ALA A 2 24.59 17.67 -1.09
C ALA A 2 23.52 16.78 -0.39
N TYR A 3 23.55 16.68 0.95
CA TYR A 3 22.56 15.91 1.72
C TYR A 3 21.13 16.47 1.60
N PHE A 4 20.97 17.78 1.43
CA PHE A 4 19.65 18.41 1.34
C PHE A 4 18.96 18.12 0.00
N LEU A 5 19.74 18.06 -1.09
CA LEU A 5 19.27 17.63 -2.41
C LEU A 5 18.91 16.14 -2.43
N TYR A 6 19.66 15.31 -1.70
CA TYR A 6 19.36 13.89 -1.55
C TYR A 6 18.04 13.70 -0.78
N ASP A 7 17.83 14.41 0.32
CA ASP A 7 16.58 14.32 1.08
C ASP A 7 15.36 14.74 0.23
N LEU A 8 15.52 15.76 -0.64
CA LEU A 8 14.46 16.24 -1.52
C LEU A 8 14.09 15.23 -2.64
N ILE A 9 15.08 14.56 -3.23
CA ILE A 9 14.87 13.58 -4.32
C ILE A 9 14.42 12.21 -3.78
N PHE A 10 14.78 11.83 -2.56
CA PHE A 10 14.35 10.57 -1.97
C PHE A 10 12.96 10.64 -1.31
N ARG A 11 12.45 11.85 -1.04
CA ARG A 11 11.10 12.08 -0.51
C ARG A 11 10.02 12.11 -1.60
N ILE A 12 10.27 11.56 -2.78
CA ILE A 12 9.28 11.54 -3.86
C ILE A 12 8.15 10.57 -3.48
N PRO A 13 6.89 11.05 -3.52
CA PRO A 13 5.75 10.19 -3.22
C PRO A 13 5.70 9.03 -4.21
N VAL A 14 5.73 7.82 -3.69
CA VAL A 14 5.56 6.61 -4.50
C VAL A 14 4.09 6.48 -4.85
N THR A 15 3.75 6.55 -6.13
CA THR A 15 2.39 6.33 -6.60
C THR A 15 2.23 4.90 -7.10
N TYR A 16 1.17 4.23 -6.68
CA TYR A 16 0.79 2.91 -7.18
C TYR A 16 -0.38 3.05 -8.15
N ILE A 17 -0.24 2.47 -9.33
CA ILE A 17 -1.28 2.45 -10.36
C ILE A 17 -1.77 1.01 -10.47
N PHE A 18 -3.06 0.83 -10.23
CA PHE A 18 -3.74 -0.46 -10.33
C PHE A 18 -4.50 -0.47 -11.66
N ASP A 19 -3.94 -1.17 -12.65
CA ASP A 19 -4.56 -1.29 -13.97
C ASP A 19 -5.51 -2.48 -14.01
N LYS A 20 -6.80 -2.21 -14.20
CA LYS A 20 -7.86 -3.24 -14.25
C LYS A 20 -7.85 -4.03 -15.57
N SER A 21 -7.39 -3.44 -16.66
CA SER A 21 -7.37 -4.06 -17.99
C SER A 21 -6.26 -5.13 -18.07
N GLU A 22 -5.04 -4.74 -17.68
CA GLU A 22 -3.90 -5.65 -17.70
C GLU A 22 -3.80 -6.53 -16.45
N LYS A 23 -4.63 -6.26 -15.42
CA LYS A 23 -4.57 -6.91 -14.10
C LYS A 23 -3.17 -6.79 -13.49
N CYS A 24 -2.57 -5.60 -13.59
CA CYS A 24 -1.19 -5.33 -13.21
C CYS A 24 -1.08 -4.15 -12.26
N ILE A 25 -0.15 -4.23 -11.31
CA ILE A 25 0.19 -3.15 -10.39
C ILE A 25 1.52 -2.56 -10.84
N TYR A 26 1.51 -1.25 -11.07
CA TYR A 26 2.66 -0.47 -11.47
C TYR A 26 3.09 0.46 -10.32
N ARG A 27 4.39 0.57 -10.09
CA ARG A 27 4.99 1.58 -9.21
C ARG A 27 5.50 2.72 -10.07
N LYS A 28 5.03 3.93 -9.79
CA LYS A 28 5.51 5.15 -10.44
C LYS A 28 6.31 5.95 -9.42
N LEU A 29 7.59 6.13 -9.73
CA LEU A 29 8.47 7.10 -9.05
C LEU A 29 8.85 8.19 -10.06
N TYR A 30 9.47 7.79 -11.16
CA TYR A 30 9.72 8.58 -12.37
C TYR A 30 9.29 7.82 -13.62
N ILE A 31 9.60 6.53 -13.66
CA ILE A 31 9.17 5.57 -14.69
C ILE A 31 8.18 4.61 -14.04
N SER A 32 7.10 4.27 -14.73
CA SER A 32 6.15 3.24 -14.31
C SER A 32 6.78 1.86 -14.49
N LYS A 33 7.12 1.20 -13.38
CA LYS A 33 7.66 -0.16 -13.39
C LYS A 33 6.61 -1.14 -12.89
N LYS A 34 6.35 -2.18 -13.69
CA LYS A 34 5.49 -3.29 -13.28
C LYS A 34 6.08 -3.99 -12.07
N ILE A 35 5.30 -4.14 -11.01
CA ILE A 35 5.76 -4.71 -9.75
C ILE A 35 5.23 -6.13 -9.55
N MET A 36 3.93 -6.30 -9.80
CA MET A 36 3.19 -7.56 -9.58
C MET A 36 1.90 -7.58 -10.40
N ASN A 37 1.36 -8.77 -10.64
CA ASN A 37 0.00 -8.96 -11.17
C ASN A 37 -1.03 -9.00 -10.04
N PHE A 38 -2.30 -8.79 -10.36
CA PHE A 38 -3.42 -8.86 -9.43
C PHE A 38 -3.57 -10.24 -8.80
N ASP A 39 -3.40 -11.30 -9.59
CA ASP A 39 -3.50 -12.70 -9.13
C ASP A 39 -2.48 -13.05 -8.03
N GLU A 40 -1.32 -12.41 -8.07
CA GLU A 40 -0.24 -12.68 -7.12
C GLU A 40 -0.23 -11.71 -5.93
N MET A 41 -1.17 -10.75 -5.90
CA MET A 41 -1.24 -9.74 -4.86
C MET A 41 -1.76 -10.35 -3.55
N THR A 42 -1.10 -10.04 -2.45
CA THR A 42 -1.56 -10.33 -1.09
C THR A 42 -1.38 -9.08 -0.26
N TYR A 43 -2.34 -8.74 0.60
CA TYR A 43 -2.19 -7.64 1.54
C TYR A 43 -1.78 -8.18 2.91
N PHE A 44 -1.04 -7.38 3.65
CA PHE A 44 -0.63 -7.68 5.02
C PHE A 44 -0.76 -6.40 5.84
N ILE A 45 -1.29 -6.56 7.04
CA ILE A 45 -1.35 -5.50 8.04
C ILE A 45 -0.16 -5.76 8.96
N LYS A 46 0.79 -4.82 9.00
CA LYS A 46 1.86 -4.85 9.99
C LYS A 46 1.46 -3.93 11.12
N ASP A 47 1.20 -4.52 12.28
CA ASP A 47 0.98 -3.82 13.52
C ASP A 47 2.29 -3.84 14.32
N ASP A 48 2.92 -2.67 14.47
CA ASP A 48 4.10 -2.49 15.30
C ASP A 48 3.67 -1.74 16.56
N ASN A 49 3.22 -2.52 17.55
CA ASN A 49 3.08 -2.17 18.98
C ASN A 49 2.52 -0.74 19.25
N GLY A 50 1.34 -0.44 18.71
CA GLY A 50 0.63 0.84 18.92
C GLY A 50 0.40 1.66 17.64
N GLY A 51 0.76 1.13 16.48
CA GLY A 51 0.38 1.67 15.19
C GLY A 51 0.69 0.72 14.05
N GLY A 52 -0.16 0.77 13.02
CA GLY A 52 -0.13 -0.16 11.90
C GLY A 52 0.08 0.51 10.56
N TYR A 53 0.51 -0.27 9.58
CA TYR A 53 0.41 0.10 8.18
C TYR A 53 -0.01 -1.08 7.30
N TYR A 54 -0.82 -0.75 6.31
CA TYR A 54 -1.19 -1.64 5.20
C TYR A 54 -0.05 -1.69 4.19
N ALA A 55 0.38 -2.91 3.89
CA ALA A 55 1.34 -3.22 2.85
C ALA A 55 0.78 -4.28 1.91
N ILE A 56 1.25 -4.27 0.66
CA ILE A 56 0.94 -5.27 -0.35
C ILE A 56 2.21 -6.00 -0.73
N GLY A 57 2.11 -7.29 -0.99
CA GLY A 57 3.24 -8.12 -1.36
C GLY A 57 2.85 -9.19 -2.35
N LYS A 58 3.88 -9.83 -2.91
CA LYS A 58 3.70 -10.97 -3.82
C LYS A 58 3.52 -12.25 -3.00
N ARG A 59 2.45 -13.01 -3.21
CA ARG A 59 2.11 -14.25 -2.46
C ARG A 59 3.30 -15.21 -2.27
N ARG A 60 4.06 -15.47 -3.34
CA ARG A 60 5.23 -16.36 -3.34
C ARG A 60 6.49 -15.76 -2.70
N ASN A 61 6.57 -14.44 -2.51
CA ASN A 61 7.79 -13.75 -2.06
C ASN A 61 7.47 -12.56 -1.13
N GLN A 62 6.51 -12.77 -0.21
CA GLN A 62 5.90 -11.74 0.63
C GLN A 62 6.90 -10.98 1.52
N PHE A 63 7.98 -11.64 1.94
CA PHE A 63 9.01 -11.04 2.79
C PHE A 63 10.03 -10.20 2.02
N VAL A 64 10.29 -10.53 0.75
CA VAL A 64 11.29 -9.85 -0.08
C VAL A 64 10.67 -8.71 -0.89
N LYS A 65 9.41 -8.85 -1.32
CA LYS A 65 8.70 -7.87 -2.14
C LYS A 65 7.45 -7.36 -1.42
N ASN A 66 7.66 -6.69 -0.29
CA ASN A 66 6.63 -5.91 0.39
C ASN A 66 6.66 -4.45 -0.09
N TYR A 67 5.48 -3.85 -0.24
CA TYR A 67 5.30 -2.48 -0.68
C TYR A 67 4.28 -1.80 0.24
N LYS A 68 4.73 -0.80 0.99
CA LYS A 68 3.86 0.00 1.84
C LYS A 68 2.94 0.86 0.95
N ILE A 69 1.63 0.75 1.15
CA ILE A 69 0.60 1.44 0.37
C ILE A 69 -0.15 2.50 1.19
N SER A 70 -0.01 2.46 2.50
CA SER A 70 -0.66 3.38 3.42
C SER A 70 0.36 4.17 4.22
N ASN A 71 -0.08 5.29 4.80
CA ASN A 71 0.70 5.98 5.81
C ASN A 71 0.76 5.15 7.10
N TYR A 72 1.71 5.48 7.98
CA TYR A 72 1.72 4.90 9.32
C TYR A 72 0.54 5.47 10.11
N PHE A 73 -0.33 4.59 10.62
CA PHE A 73 -1.45 4.97 11.47
C PHE A 73 -1.09 4.62 12.91
N SER A 74 -0.97 5.63 13.76
CA SER A 74 -0.85 5.46 15.21
C SER A 74 -2.21 5.12 15.86
N GLY A 75 -2.21 4.59 17.08
CA GLY A 75 -3.42 4.37 17.88
C GLY A 75 -4.13 5.63 18.42
N SER A 76 -3.73 6.83 18.00
CA SER A 76 -4.41 8.07 18.41
C SER A 76 -5.78 8.22 17.75
N LYS A 77 -6.76 8.83 18.43
CA LYS A 77 -8.15 8.99 17.91
C LYS A 77 -8.21 9.65 16.51
N ALA A 78 -7.40 10.69 16.29
CA ALA A 78 -7.33 11.38 15.00
C ALA A 78 -6.66 10.55 13.89
N SER A 79 -5.81 9.60 14.27
CA SER A 79 -5.17 8.68 13.32
C SER A 79 -6.11 7.53 12.95
N ARG A 80 -6.86 6.99 13.91
CA ARG A 80 -7.86 5.94 13.67
C ARG A 80 -8.96 6.39 12.70
N LYS A 81 -9.44 7.64 12.83
CA LYS A 81 -10.39 8.21 11.86
C LYS A 81 -9.82 8.28 10.43
N ARG A 82 -8.55 8.66 10.28
CA ARG A 82 -7.87 8.70 8.98
C ARG A 82 -7.64 7.30 8.41
N GLU A 83 -7.40 6.32 9.27
CA GLU A 83 -7.29 4.92 8.90
C GLU A 83 -8.62 4.37 8.37
N GLU A 84 -9.74 4.62 9.06
CA GLU A 84 -11.09 4.26 8.60
C GLU A 84 -11.42 4.90 7.25
N GLU A 85 -11.16 6.19 7.08
CA GLU A 85 -11.33 6.90 5.80
C GLU A 85 -10.47 6.27 4.69
N TYR A 86 -9.21 5.92 4.99
CA TYR A 86 -8.32 5.24 4.05
C TYR A 86 -8.86 3.86 3.65
N ILE A 87 -9.35 3.08 4.60
CA ILE A 87 -9.90 1.74 4.34
C ILE A 87 -11.10 1.84 3.40
N VAL A 88 -12.05 2.73 3.73
CA VAL A 88 -13.30 2.87 3.00
C VAL A 88 -13.09 3.45 1.60
N HIS A 89 -12.30 4.52 1.48
CA HIS A 89 -12.18 5.27 0.22
C HIS A 89 -11.06 4.79 -0.69
N ILE A 90 -10.05 4.07 -0.17
CA ILE A 90 -8.87 3.68 -0.95
C ILE A 90 -8.71 2.16 -0.94
N PHE A 91 -8.65 1.53 0.23
CA PHE A 91 -8.31 0.11 0.33
C PHE A 91 -9.42 -0.79 -0.23
N HIS A 92 -10.68 -0.55 0.12
CA HIS A 92 -11.83 -1.32 -0.39
C HIS A 92 -11.97 -1.26 -1.92
N PRO A 93 -11.91 -0.07 -2.57
CA PRO A 93 -11.91 0.02 -4.03
C PRO A 93 -10.77 -0.75 -4.69
N ILE A 94 -9.56 -0.71 -4.10
CA ILE A 94 -8.41 -1.48 -4.61
C ILE A 94 -8.68 -2.97 -4.52
N LEU A 95 -9.13 -3.48 -3.37
CA LEU A 95 -9.44 -4.90 -3.20
C LEU A 95 -10.54 -5.37 -4.17
N ARG A 96 -11.59 -4.56 -4.34
CA ARG A 96 -12.65 -4.81 -5.33
C ARG A 96 -12.11 -4.85 -6.75
N ALA A 97 -11.19 -3.94 -7.11
CA ALA A 97 -10.59 -3.90 -8.44
C ALA A 97 -9.72 -5.13 -8.71
N VAL A 98 -9.04 -5.65 -7.68
CA VAL A 98 -8.15 -6.81 -7.77
C VAL A 98 -8.93 -8.14 -7.70
N GLY A 99 -10.17 -8.11 -7.22
CA GLY A 99 -11.01 -9.31 -7.06
C GLY A 99 -10.63 -10.15 -5.84
N ILE A 100 -9.91 -9.57 -4.88
CA ILE A 100 -9.58 -10.21 -3.61
C ILE A 100 -10.79 -10.04 -2.69
N PRO A 101 -11.29 -11.11 -2.05
CA PRO A 101 -12.32 -10.99 -1.03
C PRO A 101 -11.76 -10.13 0.11
N VAL A 102 -12.44 -9.01 0.38
CA VAL A 102 -12.12 -8.15 1.52
C VAL A 102 -12.34 -9.00 2.77
N PRO A 103 -11.32 -9.24 3.61
CA PRO A 103 -11.58 -9.79 4.92
C PRO A 103 -12.49 -8.77 5.61
N GLN A 104 -13.69 -9.18 5.98
CA GLN A 104 -14.38 -8.44 7.02
C GLN A 104 -13.49 -8.63 8.23
N SER A 105 -12.74 -7.60 8.61
CA SER A 105 -12.06 -7.56 9.91
C SER A 105 -13.15 -7.86 10.92
N GLU A 106 -13.11 -9.07 11.48
CA GLU A 106 -14.00 -9.51 12.54
C GLU A 106 -13.87 -8.52 13.69
N GLN A 107 -14.99 -7.85 13.96
CA GLN A 107 -15.48 -7.28 15.23
C GLN A 107 -14.49 -6.51 16.13
#